data_AF-A0A1F8RSC7-F1
#
_entry.id   AF-A0A1F8RSC7-F1
#
_cell.length_a   1.000
_cell.length_b   1.000
_cell.length_c   1.000
_cell.angle_alpha   90.00
_cell.angle_beta   90.00
_cell.angle_gamma   90.00
#
_symmetry.space_group_name_H-M   'P 1'
#
loop_
_entity.id
_entity.type
_entity.pdbx_description
1 polymer ?
#
loop_
_entity_poly.entity_id
_entity_poly.type
_entity_poly.pdbx_seq_one_letter_code
_entity_poly.pdbx_strand_id
1 'polypeptide(L)'
;MNEDGEAPLETLFCGRCATVCDPEDNFCRQCGLPLREQYLPSVREGRELPAVWQPSLPAAVVKGAVFVAAGTLGQRLLRSLLRRALQRRRPAPRTPARRAKGEVVPRQEELLEDIQLESETFLLRRVRIRR
;
A
#
# COMPACT_ATOMS: atom_id res chain seq x y z
N MET A 1 -10.40 -44.20 -46.13
CA MET A 1 -8.94 -44.29 -45.90
C MET A 1 -8.62 -43.15 -44.96
N ASN A 2 -8.44 -43.48 -43.67
CA ASN A 2 -8.07 -42.52 -42.64
C ASN A 2 -6.55 -42.48 -42.64
N GLU A 3 -5.97 -41.33 -42.97
CA GLU A 3 -4.55 -41.07 -42.75
C GLU A 3 -4.48 -40.14 -41.54
N ASP A 4 -4.49 -40.76 -40.36
CA ASP A 4 -4.28 -40.08 -39.10
C ASP A 4 -2.83 -39.58 -39.07
N GLY A 5 -2.70 -38.26 -39.27
CA GLY A 5 -1.44 -37.53 -39.13
C GLY A 5 -1.01 -37.50 -37.68
N GLU A 6 -0.34 -38.56 -37.22
CA GLU A 6 0.25 -38.63 -35.90
C GLU A 6 1.65 -38.00 -35.96
N ALA A 7 1.71 -36.68 -35.74
CA ALA A 7 2.97 -36.00 -35.52
C ALA A 7 3.63 -36.57 -34.24
N PRO A 8 4.95 -36.86 -34.24
CA PRO A 8 5.61 -37.35 -33.04
C PRO A 8 5.53 -36.28 -31.96
N LEU A 9 4.93 -36.63 -30.82
CA LEU A 9 4.98 -35.81 -29.61
C LEU A 9 6.45 -35.73 -29.16
N GLU A 10 7.17 -34.69 -29.60
CA GLU A 10 8.52 -34.41 -29.13
C GLU A 10 8.47 -34.26 -27.60
N THR A 11 9.07 -35.23 -26.91
CA THR A 11 9.12 -35.25 -25.46
C THR A 11 10.19 -34.26 -25.01
N LEU A 12 9.77 -33.19 -24.33
CA LEU A 12 10.67 -32.15 -23.84
C LEU A 12 11.16 -32.48 -22.42
N PHE A 13 12.47 -32.37 -22.18
CA PHE A 13 13.06 -32.59 -20.86
C PHE A 13 13.62 -31.31 -20.27
N CYS A 14 13.41 -31.09 -18.98
CA CYS A 14 13.99 -29.95 -18.27
C CYS A 14 15.51 -30.10 -18.12
N GLY A 15 16.30 -29.16 -18.63
CA GLY A 15 17.75 -29.15 -18.47
C GLY A 15 18.28 -29.00 -17.03
N ARG A 16 17.42 -28.65 -16.06
CA ARG A 16 17.81 -28.51 -14.63
C ARG A 16 17.44 -29.73 -13.79
N CYS A 17 16.20 -30.23 -13.89
CA CYS A 17 15.70 -31.30 -13.02
C CYS A 17 15.36 -32.60 -13.77
N ALA A 18 15.61 -32.65 -15.08
CA ALA A 18 15.35 -33.80 -15.96
C ALA A 18 13.90 -34.30 -15.99
N THR A 19 12.95 -33.57 -15.38
CA THR A 19 11.52 -33.90 -15.46
C THR A 19 11.00 -33.72 -16.88
N VAL A 20 10.11 -34.62 -17.30
CA VAL A 20 9.34 -34.50 -18.55
C VAL A 20 8.44 -33.28 -18.46
N CYS A 21 8.56 -32.38 -19.42
CA CYS A 21 7.79 -31.16 -19.51
C CYS A 21 6.80 -31.25 -20.67
N ASP A 22 5.66 -30.59 -20.52
CA ASP A 22 4.74 -30.37 -21.63
C ASP A 22 5.43 -29.42 -22.63
N PRO A 23 5.48 -29.73 -23.93
CA PRO A 23 6.06 -28.82 -24.92
C PRO A 23 5.39 -27.44 -24.92
N GLU A 24 4.11 -27.32 -24.52
CA GLU A 24 3.38 -26.05 -24.43
C GLU A 24 3.69 -25.22 -23.17
N ASP A 25 4.38 -25.80 -22.18
CA ASP A 25 4.78 -25.07 -20.99
C ASP A 25 5.96 -24.12 -21.27
N ASN A 26 5.87 -22.90 -20.75
CA ASN A 26 6.97 -21.92 -20.85
C ASN A 26 8.06 -22.14 -19.77
N PHE A 27 7.73 -22.86 -18.70
CA PHE A 27 8.60 -23.13 -17.57
C PHE A 27 8.37 -24.55 -17.03
N CYS A 28 9.40 -25.14 -16.45
CA CYS A 28 9.29 -26.43 -15.79
C CYS A 28 8.42 -26.30 -14.53
N ARG A 29 7.31 -27.04 -14.45
CA ARG A 29 6.41 -27.05 -13.29
C ARG A 29 7.07 -27.53 -11.99
N GLN A 30 8.16 -28.27 -12.09
CA GLN A 30 8.88 -28.82 -10.93
C GLN A 30 9.92 -27.85 -10.35
N CYS A 31 10.70 -27.17 -11.21
CA CYS A 31 11.86 -26.38 -10.76
C CYS A 31 11.85 -24.91 -11.23
N GLY A 32 10.85 -24.50 -12.01
CA GLY A 32 10.69 -23.14 -12.52
C GLY A 32 11.70 -22.73 -13.59
N LEU A 33 12.52 -23.64 -14.12
CA LEU A 33 13.46 -23.32 -15.21
C LEU A 33 12.65 -22.91 -16.46
N PRO A 34 12.92 -21.75 -17.09
CA PRO A 34 12.32 -21.41 -18.38
C PRO A 34 12.73 -22.44 -19.43
N LEU A 35 11.74 -23.02 -20.12
CA LEU A 35 11.96 -24.08 -21.12
C LEU A 35 12.15 -23.51 -22.53
N ARG A 36 11.60 -22.32 -22.77
CA ARG A 36 11.71 -21.59 -24.04
C ARG A 36 12.45 -20.29 -23.75
N GLU A 37 13.53 -20.02 -24.48
CA GLU A 37 14.20 -18.70 -24.51
C GLU A 37 13.39 -17.67 -25.29
N GLN A 38 12.05 -17.74 -25.22
CA GLN A 38 11.22 -16.67 -25.73
C GLN A 38 11.32 -15.53 -24.73
N TYR A 39 12.19 -14.58 -25.06
CA TYR A 39 12.14 -13.22 -24.54
C TYR A 39 10.73 -12.69 -24.80
N LEU A 40 9.82 -12.87 -23.84
CA LEU A 40 8.58 -12.13 -23.85
C LEU A 40 8.98 -10.66 -23.95
N PRO A 41 8.41 -9.87 -24.87
CA PRO A 41 8.64 -8.44 -24.87
C PRO A 41 8.20 -7.95 -23.49
N SER A 42 9.16 -7.69 -22.61
CA SER A 42 8.85 -7.08 -21.33
C SER A 42 8.21 -5.76 -21.71
N VAL A 43 6.94 -5.57 -21.34
CA VAL A 43 6.07 -4.43 -21.71
C VAL A 43 6.57 -3.10 -21.11
N ARG A 44 7.87 -2.98 -20.82
CA ARG A 44 8.51 -1.78 -20.33
C ARG A 44 9.83 -1.60 -21.07
N GLU A 45 9.72 -1.16 -22.31
CA GLU A 45 10.76 -0.29 -22.86
C GLU A 45 10.86 0.91 -21.92
N GLY A 46 11.92 0.93 -21.12
CA GLY A 46 12.13 1.94 -20.09
C GLY A 46 12.25 3.33 -20.71
N ARG A 47 11.23 4.17 -20.48
CA ARG A 47 11.35 5.64 -20.36
C ARG A 47 10.03 6.34 -20.03
N GLU A 48 8.90 5.67 -20.16
CA GLU A 48 7.63 6.22 -19.70
C GLU A 48 7.51 6.01 -18.19
N LEU A 49 7.90 7.02 -17.42
CA LEU A 49 7.48 7.15 -16.03
C LEU A 49 5.96 6.91 -15.98
N PRO A 50 5.44 6.14 -15.01
CA PRO A 50 4.00 5.95 -14.89
C PRO A 50 3.35 7.32 -14.88
N ALA A 51 2.35 7.52 -15.75
CA ALA A 51 1.65 8.78 -15.85
C ALA A 51 1.33 9.28 -14.44
N VAL A 52 1.86 10.45 -14.07
CA VAL A 52 1.64 11.04 -12.75
C VAL A 52 0.14 11.19 -12.59
N TRP A 53 -0.44 10.39 -11.71
CA TRP A 53 -1.86 10.39 -11.47
C TRP A 53 -2.26 11.74 -10.88
N GLN A 54 -3.02 12.52 -11.65
CA GLN A 54 -3.58 13.78 -11.20
C GLN A 54 -5.09 13.58 -10.96
N PRO A 55 -5.52 13.37 -9.70
CA PRO A 55 -6.94 13.36 -9.39
C PRO A 55 -7.51 14.76 -9.62
N SER A 56 -8.38 14.92 -10.61
CA SER A 56 -9.22 16.11 -10.74
C SER A 56 -10.32 16.04 -9.68
N LEU A 57 -10.09 16.70 -8.54
CA LEU A 57 -11.10 16.81 -7.50
C LEU A 57 -12.27 17.70 -7.98
N PRO A 58 -13.53 17.26 -7.82
CA PRO A 58 -14.68 18.11 -8.13
C PRO A 58 -14.64 19.40 -7.30
N ALA A 59 -15.06 20.53 -7.91
CA ALA A 59 -15.04 21.85 -7.26
C ALA A 59 -15.79 21.88 -5.91
N ALA A 60 -16.80 21.03 -5.71
CA ALA A 60 -17.51 20.89 -4.45
C ALA A 60 -16.62 20.39 -3.29
N VAL A 61 -15.70 19.46 -3.57
CA VAL A 61 -14.78 18.89 -2.57
C VAL A 61 -13.77 19.93 -2.12
N VAL A 62 -13.22 20.70 -3.07
CA VAL A 62 -12.28 21.79 -2.79
C VAL A 62 -12.95 22.86 -1.90
N LYS A 63 -14.17 23.27 -2.24
CA LYS A 63 -14.93 24.24 -1.44
C LYS A 63 -15.20 23.73 -0.03
N GLY A 64 -15.62 22.47 0.12
CA GLY A 64 -15.86 21.85 1.42
C GLY A 64 -14.61 21.85 2.30
N ALA A 65 -13.45 21.48 1.73
CA ALA A 65 -12.17 21.47 2.46
C ALA A 65 -11.77 22.86 2.97
N VAL A 66 -12.00 23.92 2.18
CA VAL A 66 -11.71 25.31 2.58
C VAL A 66 -12.54 25.73 3.80
N PHE A 67 -13.84 25.42 3.82
CA PHE A 67 -14.69 25.75 4.97
C PHE A 67 -14.26 25.02 6.26
N VAL A 68 -13.90 23.74 6.15
CA VAL A 68 -13.41 22.94 7.30
C VAL A 68 -12.10 23.50 7.84
N ALA A 69 -11.15 23.84 6.95
CA ALA A 69 -9.88 24.45 7.34
C ALA A 69 -10.08 25.80 8.04
N ALA A 70 -10.96 26.65 7.51
CA ALA A 70 -11.27 27.93 8.12
C ALA A 70 -11.90 27.77 9.52
N GLY A 71 -12.85 26.85 9.69
CA GLY A 71 -13.50 26.58 10.97
C GLY A 71 -12.53 26.05 12.04
N THR A 72 -11.67 25.11 11.67
CA THR A 72 -10.68 24.52 12.61
C THR A 72 -9.63 25.54 13.06
N LEU A 73 -9.17 26.42 12.17
CA LEU A 73 -8.27 27.52 12.52
C LEU A 73 -8.95 28.54 13.44
N GLY A 74 -10.20 28.91 13.15
CA GLY A 74 -10.99 29.79 14.02
C GLY A 74 -11.17 29.22 15.42
N GLN A 75 -11.49 27.93 15.54
CA GLN A 75 -11.65 27.28 16.83
C GLN A 75 -10.33 27.17 17.61
N ARG A 76 -9.19 26.98 16.92
CA ARG A 76 -7.86 27.02 17.55
C ARG A 76 -7.52 28.42 18.06
N LEU A 77 -7.80 29.45 17.28
CA LEU A 77 -7.60 30.84 17.70
C LEU A 77 -8.46 31.18 18.92
N LEU A 78 -9.76 30.85 18.90
CA LEU A 78 -10.66 31.07 20.03
C LEU A 78 -10.20 30.34 21.30
N ARG A 79 -9.82 29.06 21.19
CA ARG A 79 -9.27 28.29 22.32
C ARG A 79 -7.97 28.89 22.85
N SER A 80 -7.11 29.42 21.99
CA SER A 80 -5.86 30.05 22.43
C SER A 80 -6.11 31.37 23.18
N LEU A 81 -7.08 32.18 22.73
CA LEU A 81 -7.50 33.41 23.40
C LEU A 81 -8.16 33.11 24.75
N LEU A 82 -9.06 32.12 24.81
CA LEU A 82 -9.67 31.66 26.06
C LEU A 82 -8.62 31.15 27.06
N ARG A 83 -7.65 30.35 26.61
CA ARG A 83 -6.53 29.90 27.47
C ARG A 83 -5.71 31.07 27.99
N ARG A 84 -5.39 32.06 27.15
CA ARG A 84 -4.64 33.27 27.58
C ARG A 84 -5.43 34.12 28.58
N ALA A 85 -6.73 34.29 28.37
CA ALA A 85 -7.60 35.02 29.30
C ALA A 85 -7.73 34.32 30.65
N LEU A 86 -7.86 32.99 30.66
CA LEU A 86 -7.93 32.19 31.88
C LEU A 86 -6.57 32.04 32.59
N GLN A 87 -5.46 31.99 31.84
CA GLN A 87 -4.10 31.96 32.41
C GLN A 87 -3.71 33.28 33.06
N ARG A 88 -4.21 34.43 32.57
CA ARG A 88 -4.05 35.71 33.27
C ARG A 88 -4.68 35.73 34.67
N ARG A 89 -5.61 34.83 34.97
CA ARG A 89 -6.23 34.67 36.30
C ARG A 89 -5.69 33.50 37.12
N ARG A 90 -4.80 32.67 36.57
CA ARG A 90 -4.15 31.59 37.34
C ARG A 90 -2.81 32.09 37.88
N PRO A 91 -2.57 32.06 39.20
CA PRO A 91 -1.22 32.28 39.72
C PRO A 91 -0.28 31.23 39.10
N ALA A 92 0.96 31.67 38.83
CA ALA A 92 1.97 30.86 38.16
C ALA A 92 2.06 29.44 38.77
N PRO A 93 2.13 28.37 37.95
CA PRO A 93 2.42 27.05 38.48
C PRO A 93 3.77 27.12 39.17
N ARG A 94 3.78 26.89 40.49
CA ARG A 94 5.01 26.67 41.24
C ARG A 94 5.76 25.55 40.52
N THR A 95 6.98 25.85 40.10
CA THR A 95 7.92 24.89 39.53
C THR A 95 7.91 23.63 40.40
N PRO A 96 7.65 22.43 39.85
CA PRO A 96 7.78 21.22 40.63
C PRO A 96 9.23 21.15 41.09
N ALA A 97 9.44 21.06 42.41
CA ALA A 97 10.75 20.90 43.00
C ALA A 97 11.45 19.72 42.31
N ARG A 98 12.65 19.98 41.80
CA ARG A 98 13.51 19.02 41.10
C ARG A 98 13.77 17.84 42.05
N ARG A 99 12.96 16.78 41.96
CA ARG A 99 13.18 15.55 42.71
C ARG A 99 14.43 14.88 42.14
N ALA A 100 15.38 14.59 43.03
CA ALA A 100 16.62 13.95 42.68
C ALA A 100 16.37 12.57 42.06
N LYS A 101 16.96 12.39 40.88
CA LYS A 101 17.49 11.16 40.28
C LYS A 101 17.08 9.82 40.93
N GLY A 102 16.22 9.10 40.20
CA GLY A 102 16.42 7.66 39.95
C GLY A 102 15.73 6.69 40.90
N GLU A 103 14.44 6.44 40.65
CA GLU A 103 13.82 5.17 41.02
C GLU A 103 13.16 4.62 39.76
N VAL A 104 13.69 3.50 39.27
CA VAL A 104 13.15 2.76 38.13
C VAL A 104 11.97 1.95 38.66
N VAL A 105 10.77 2.37 38.32
CA VAL A 105 9.55 1.58 38.50
C VAL A 105 9.29 0.82 37.20
N PRO A 106 9.05 -0.51 37.23
CA PRO A 106 8.84 -1.29 36.02
C PRO A 106 7.56 -0.86 35.30
N ARG A 107 7.68 -0.85 33.98
CA ARG A 107 6.68 -0.57 32.95
C ARG A 107 5.46 -1.47 33.15
N GLN A 108 4.29 -0.88 33.35
CA GLN A 108 3.00 -1.58 33.27
C GLN A 108 2.86 -2.20 31.88
N GLU A 109 2.91 -3.53 31.84
CA GLU A 109 2.31 -4.36 30.80
C GLU A 109 0.80 -4.32 30.98
N GLU A 110 0.13 -3.34 30.37
CA GLU A 110 -1.31 -3.41 30.15
C GLU A 110 -1.59 -3.17 28.67
N LEU A 111 -2.07 -4.26 28.06
CA LEU A 111 -3.03 -4.28 26.96
C LEU A 111 -2.54 -3.79 25.59
N LEU A 112 -1.72 -4.63 24.95
CA LEU A 112 -1.65 -4.69 23.49
C LEU A 112 -2.22 -6.03 23.02
N GLU A 113 -3.47 -6.32 23.40
CA GLU A 113 -4.24 -7.38 22.77
C GLU A 113 -4.68 -6.90 21.38
N ASP A 114 -3.98 -7.44 20.38
CA ASP A 114 -4.53 -7.82 19.06
C ASP A 114 -5.28 -6.73 18.28
N ILE A 115 -4.56 -5.70 17.82
CA ILE A 115 -4.99 -4.98 16.61
C ILE A 115 -4.54 -5.83 15.42
N GLN A 116 -5.36 -6.80 15.04
CA GLN A 116 -5.22 -7.49 13.76
C GLN A 116 -5.56 -6.49 12.65
N LEU A 117 -4.52 -6.03 11.95
CA LEU A 117 -4.66 -5.14 10.81
C LEU A 117 -5.00 -5.98 9.58
N GLU A 118 -6.28 -6.29 9.37
CA GLU A 118 -6.75 -6.90 8.12
C GLU A 118 -6.74 -5.84 7.01
N SER A 119 -5.71 -5.91 6.16
CA SER A 119 -5.61 -5.07 4.96
C SER A 119 -6.32 -5.74 3.79
N GLU A 120 -7.57 -5.36 3.53
CA GLU A 120 -8.27 -5.78 2.31
C GLU A 120 -7.86 -4.88 1.13
N THR A 121 -7.29 -5.48 0.09
CA THR A 121 -6.96 -4.80 -1.17
C THR A 121 -8.00 -5.09 -2.23
N PHE A 122 -8.73 -4.06 -2.67
CA PHE A 122 -9.70 -4.16 -3.74
C PHE A 122 -9.09 -3.79 -5.10
N LEU A 123 -9.26 -4.67 -6.10
CA LEU A 123 -8.91 -4.40 -7.50
C LEU A 123 -10.17 -3.99 -8.27
N LEU A 124 -10.24 -2.73 -8.70
CA LEU A 124 -11.34 -2.22 -9.52
C LEU A 124 -10.90 -2.09 -10.98
N ARG A 125 -11.58 -2.79 -11.89
CA ARG A 125 -11.39 -2.68 -13.34
C ARG A 125 -12.51 -1.85 -13.96
N ARG A 126 -12.17 -0.70 -14.55
CA ARG A 126 -13.13 0.12 -15.30
C ARG A 126 -13.34 -0.44 -16.70
N VAL A 127 -14.57 -0.85 -17.03
CA VAL A 127 -14.97 -1.24 -18.39
C VAL A 127 -15.64 -0.04 -19.07
N ARG A 128 -15.16 0.34 -20.25
CA ARG A 128 -15.83 1.32 -21.12
C ARG A 128 -16.59 0.55 -22.19
N ILE A 129 -17.92 0.56 -22.11
CA ILE A 129 -18.79 0.00 -23.16
C ILE A 129 -18.98 1.09 -24.21
N ARG A 130 -18.52 0.84 -25.44
CA ARG A 130 -18.88 1.66 -26.61
C ARG A 130 -20.20 1.11 -27.16
N ARG A 131 -21.23 1.95 -27.24
CA ARG A 131 -22.45 1.69 -28.01
C ARG A 131 -22.29 2.33 -29.38
#